data_AF-A0A258F237-F1
#
_entry.id   AF-A0A258F237-F1
#
_cell.length_a   1.000
_cell.length_b   1.000
_cell.length_c   1.000
_cell.angle_alpha   90.00
_cell.angle_beta   90.00
_cell.angle_gamma   90.00
#
_symmetry.space_group_name_H-M   'P 1'
#
loop_
_entity.id
_entity.type
_entity.pdbx_description
1 polymer ?
#
loop_
_entity_poly.entity_id
_entity_poly.type
_entity_poly.pdbx_seq_one_letter_code
_entity_poly.pdbx_strand_id
1 'polypeptide(L)'
;MPHLIALVSDSTKIKLITSKSTLGGATLSNHWHGERGLKTKELIKSGGFDIVVLQEFSMGTIDNPEIFLEYAKKFCDYIKENGSKPYFYETWTRERIPQFQKTITEMYYKAAKENDAGLVKVGEARELALKLRPELELYQADGSHPSNLGALLAACLFVKEFTNEIPNKLPSRFTIMDGEGESLDLLDFINQLDISFFLEIVKEISTNKMAIKYDDEENRNK
;
A
#
# COMPACT_ATOMS: atom_id res chain seq x y z
N MET A 1 -4.94 5.34 -6.94
CA MET A 1 -5.06 4.38 -5.84
C MET A 1 -6.24 4.65 -4.88
N PRO A 2 -6.38 5.79 -4.18
CA PRO A 2 -7.43 5.94 -3.15
C PRO A 2 -8.86 5.73 -3.69
N HIS A 3 -9.21 6.37 -4.82
CA HIS A 3 -10.51 6.15 -5.47
C HIS A 3 -10.77 4.68 -5.81
N LEU A 4 -9.74 3.95 -6.25
CA LEU A 4 -9.90 2.53 -6.56
C LEU A 4 -10.14 1.69 -5.30
N ILE A 5 -9.49 2.01 -4.17
CA ILE A 5 -9.76 1.38 -2.88
C ILE A 5 -11.22 1.60 -2.47
N ALA A 6 -11.74 2.81 -2.62
CA ALA A 6 -13.14 3.11 -2.36
C ALA A 6 -14.07 2.26 -3.25
N LEU A 7 -13.83 2.23 -4.56
CA LEU A 7 -14.66 1.46 -5.49
C LEU A 7 -14.57 -0.06 -5.27
N VAL A 8 -13.42 -0.60 -4.89
CA VAL A 8 -13.30 -2.04 -4.53
C VAL A 8 -14.10 -2.33 -3.25
N SER A 9 -14.12 -1.40 -2.28
CA SER A 9 -14.95 -1.52 -1.07
C SER A 9 -16.47 -1.45 -1.36
N ASP A 10 -16.88 -0.99 -2.54
CA ASP A 10 -18.29 -1.07 -2.94
C ASP A 10 -18.78 -2.51 -3.10
N SER A 11 -17.87 -3.48 -3.15
CA SER A 11 -18.18 -4.92 -3.13
C SER A 11 -18.10 -5.57 -1.74
N THR A 12 -17.84 -4.81 -0.67
CA THR A 12 -17.84 -5.27 0.74
C THR A 12 -19.01 -4.69 1.54
N LYS A 13 -19.23 -5.10 2.79
CA LYS A 13 -20.26 -4.47 3.64
C LYS A 13 -19.81 -3.12 4.18
N ILE A 14 -18.51 -3.00 4.46
CA ILE A 14 -17.88 -1.75 4.90
C ILE A 14 -17.44 -0.95 3.67
N LYS A 15 -17.84 0.32 3.57
CA LYS A 15 -17.41 1.25 2.52
C LYS A 15 -16.30 2.13 3.03
N LEU A 16 -15.21 2.24 2.28
CA LEU A 16 -14.06 3.06 2.63
C LEU A 16 -14.18 4.42 1.95
N ILE A 17 -14.24 5.48 2.75
CA ILE A 17 -14.11 6.86 2.27
C ILE A 17 -12.63 7.20 2.29
N THR A 18 -12.07 7.56 1.13
CA THR A 18 -10.64 7.75 0.98
C THR A 18 -10.29 9.16 0.53
N SER A 19 -9.13 9.64 0.97
CA SER A 19 -8.51 10.86 0.48
C SER A 19 -7.00 10.64 0.35
N LYS A 20 -6.28 11.60 -0.22
CA LYS A 20 -4.83 11.52 -0.35
C LYS A 20 -4.16 12.87 -0.14
N SER A 21 -2.98 12.84 0.48
CA SER A 21 -1.99 13.92 0.43
C SER A 21 -0.74 13.33 -0.20
N THR A 22 -0.55 13.56 -1.51
CA THR A 22 0.53 12.94 -2.29
C THR A 22 1.19 13.94 -3.21
N LEU A 23 2.50 13.88 -3.34
CA LEU A 23 3.26 14.66 -4.30
C LEU A 23 4.36 13.78 -4.91
N GLY A 24 4.56 13.88 -6.23
CA GLY A 24 5.56 13.07 -6.93
C GLY A 24 6.96 13.25 -6.32
N GLY A 25 7.59 12.12 -5.95
CA GLY A 25 8.92 12.06 -5.35
C GLY A 25 9.03 12.60 -3.91
N ALA A 26 7.92 12.86 -3.23
CA ALA A 26 7.97 13.30 -1.82
C ALA A 26 8.32 12.14 -0.89
N THR A 27 9.17 12.44 0.10
CA THR A 27 9.49 11.57 1.23
C THR A 27 8.59 11.86 2.42
N LEU A 28 8.58 10.99 3.45
CA LEU A 28 7.91 11.32 4.71
C LEU A 28 8.50 12.60 5.32
N SER A 29 9.81 12.83 5.21
CA SER A 29 10.43 14.08 5.66
C SER A 29 9.81 15.31 4.98
N ASN A 30 9.63 15.28 3.66
CA ASN A 30 9.01 16.40 2.94
C ASN A 30 7.57 16.64 3.42
N HIS A 31 6.80 15.57 3.66
CA HIS A 31 5.45 15.67 4.23
C HIS A 31 5.44 16.26 5.63
N TRP A 32 6.42 15.90 6.48
CA TRP A 32 6.51 16.41 7.85
C TRP A 32 6.82 17.89 7.90
N HIS A 33 7.68 18.38 7.01
CA HIS A 33 8.09 19.78 6.92
C HIS A 33 7.17 20.65 6.06
N GLY A 34 6.14 20.06 5.44
CA GLY A 34 5.21 20.79 4.57
C GLY A 34 5.88 21.32 3.30
N GLU A 35 6.96 20.66 2.87
CA GLU A 35 7.71 21.09 1.71
C GLU A 35 6.87 21.03 0.44
N ARG A 36 7.18 21.91 -0.52
CA ARG A 36 6.51 21.96 -1.82
C ARG A 36 4.97 22.13 -1.69
N GLY A 37 4.51 22.73 -0.59
CA GLY A 37 3.09 23.03 -0.34
C GLY A 37 2.29 21.86 0.24
N LEU A 38 2.95 20.79 0.72
CA LEU A 38 2.29 19.68 1.39
C LEU A 38 1.63 20.15 2.70
N LYS A 39 0.37 19.76 2.91
CA LYS A 39 -0.43 20.11 4.11
C LYS A 39 -0.81 18.87 4.93
N THR A 40 0.07 17.87 4.95
CA THR A 40 -0.26 16.55 5.48
C THR A 40 -0.61 16.59 6.97
N LYS A 41 0.14 17.36 7.78
CA LYS A 41 -0.13 17.45 9.22
C LYS A 41 -1.45 18.16 9.50
N GLU A 42 -1.75 19.23 8.78
CA GLU A 42 -3.02 19.93 8.87
C GLU A 42 -4.19 19.01 8.53
N LEU A 43 -4.07 18.25 7.43
CA LEU A 43 -5.07 17.27 7.02
C LEU A 43 -5.28 16.19 8.08
N ILE A 44 -4.21 15.64 8.67
CA ILE A 44 -4.34 14.64 9.75
C ILE A 44 -5.09 15.26 10.95
N LYS A 45 -4.70 16.47 11.37
CA LYS A 45 -5.27 17.15 12.53
C LYS A 45 -6.75 17.50 12.37
N SER A 46 -7.17 17.96 11.19
CA SER A 46 -8.53 18.43 10.95
C SER A 46 -9.43 17.42 10.23
N GLY A 47 -8.88 16.34 9.69
CA GLY A 47 -9.58 15.43 8.78
C GLY A 47 -10.50 14.43 9.45
N GLY A 48 -10.32 14.17 10.76
CA GLY A 48 -11.15 13.22 11.50
C GLY A 48 -11.08 11.78 10.96
N PHE A 49 -9.90 11.35 10.51
CA PHE A 49 -9.71 10.03 9.93
C PHE A 49 -9.73 8.91 10.98
N ASP A 50 -10.32 7.76 10.66
CA ASP A 50 -10.16 6.55 11.48
C ASP A 50 -8.74 5.97 11.33
N ILE A 51 -8.21 6.03 10.11
CA ILE A 51 -6.94 5.42 9.70
C ILE A 51 -6.15 6.41 8.85
N VAL A 52 -4.85 6.50 9.10
CA VAL A 52 -3.91 7.24 8.24
C VAL A 52 -2.84 6.27 7.76
N VAL A 53 -2.67 6.17 6.44
CA VAL A 53 -1.67 5.29 5.81
C VAL A 53 -0.46 6.10 5.38
N LEU A 54 0.72 5.68 5.82
CA LEU A 54 2.01 6.27 5.48
C LEU A 54 2.72 5.43 4.41
N GLN A 55 3.34 6.12 3.46
CA GLN A 55 4.17 5.53 2.42
C GLN A 55 5.42 6.39 2.24
N GLU A 56 6.59 5.78 2.24
CA GLU A 56 7.84 6.46 1.90
C GLU A 56 8.02 6.57 0.38
N PHE A 57 8.96 7.41 -0.05
CA PHE A 57 9.48 7.41 -1.40
C PHE A 57 9.99 6.00 -1.79
N SER A 58 9.81 5.61 -3.06
CA SER A 58 9.99 4.20 -3.50
C SER A 58 11.34 3.58 -3.17
N MET A 59 12.41 4.38 -3.11
CA MET A 59 13.75 3.93 -2.74
C MET A 59 14.17 4.39 -1.34
N GLY A 60 13.36 5.19 -0.65
CA GLY A 60 13.73 5.84 0.61
C GLY A 60 14.06 4.85 1.74
N THR A 61 13.41 3.69 1.77
CA THR A 61 13.71 2.63 2.75
C THR A 61 15.05 1.94 2.50
N ILE A 62 15.61 2.05 1.29
CA ILE A 62 16.92 1.50 0.92
C ILE A 62 17.99 2.58 1.06
N ASP A 63 17.75 3.74 0.45
CA ASP A 63 18.74 4.81 0.34
C ASP A 63 18.93 5.54 1.67
N ASN A 64 17.86 5.68 2.47
CA ASN A 64 17.85 6.49 3.70
C ASN A 64 17.00 5.84 4.82
N PRO A 65 17.31 4.60 5.25
CA PRO A 65 16.49 3.84 6.19
C PRO A 65 16.32 4.53 7.56
N GLU A 66 17.36 5.19 8.06
CA GLU A 66 17.34 5.95 9.33
C GLU A 66 16.34 7.11 9.26
N ILE A 67 16.36 7.86 8.16
CA ILE A 67 15.44 8.98 7.92
C ILE A 67 14.01 8.46 7.81
N PHE A 68 13.79 7.36 7.07
CA PHE A 68 12.49 6.73 6.99
C PHE A 68 11.94 6.37 8.39
N LEU A 69 12.73 5.69 9.23
CA LEU A 69 12.30 5.30 10.58
C LEU A 69 12.03 6.50 11.50
N GLU A 70 12.87 7.54 11.42
CA GLU A 70 12.68 8.76 12.19
C GLU A 70 11.33 9.41 11.88
N TYR A 71 11.02 9.60 10.59
CA TYR A 71 9.78 10.26 10.19
C TYR A 71 8.56 9.34 10.27
N ALA A 72 8.74 8.02 10.12
CA ALA A 72 7.73 7.03 10.45
C ALA A 72 7.28 7.18 11.91
N LYS A 73 8.23 7.25 12.85
CA LYS A 73 7.93 7.48 14.26
C LYS A 73 7.20 8.79 14.50
N LYS A 74 7.74 9.90 13.99
CA LYS A 74 7.14 11.23 14.15
C LYS A 74 5.69 11.26 13.66
N PHE A 75 5.41 10.68 12.50
CA PHE A 75 4.04 10.61 12.00
C PHE A 75 3.16 9.66 12.81
N CYS A 76 3.63 8.48 13.20
CA CYS A 76 2.84 7.56 14.01
C CYS A 76 2.42 8.20 15.34
N ASP A 77 3.34 8.87 16.04
CA ASP A 77 3.04 9.60 17.27
C ASP A 77 1.97 10.69 16.99
N TYR A 78 2.18 11.50 15.96
CA TYR A 78 1.26 12.58 15.57
C TYR A 78 -0.14 12.07 15.18
N ILE A 79 -0.23 10.97 14.44
CA ILE A 79 -1.49 10.34 14.01
C ILE A 79 -2.26 9.86 15.25
N LYS A 80 -1.59 9.19 16.19
CA LYS A 80 -2.20 8.70 17.44
C LYS A 80 -2.66 9.84 18.34
N GLU A 81 -1.87 10.91 18.46
CA GLU A 81 -2.24 12.13 19.20
C GLU A 81 -3.52 12.79 18.66
N ASN A 82 -3.80 12.63 17.36
CA ASN A 82 -5.01 13.15 16.71
C ASN A 82 -6.14 12.11 16.60
N GLY A 83 -6.04 10.98 17.32
CA GLY A 83 -7.13 10.00 17.46
C GLY A 83 -7.25 8.98 16.31
N SER A 84 -6.34 8.99 15.35
CA SER A 84 -6.34 8.07 14.21
C SER A 84 -5.40 6.88 14.44
N LYS A 85 -5.60 5.79 13.69
CA LYS A 85 -4.70 4.63 13.69
C LYS A 85 -3.66 4.72 12.55
N PRO A 86 -2.36 4.66 12.84
CA PRO A 86 -1.35 4.65 11.79
C PRO A 86 -1.24 3.26 11.15
N TYR A 87 -1.11 3.25 9.84
CA TYR A 87 -0.78 2.09 9.03
C TYR A 87 0.35 2.43 8.07
N PHE A 88 1.11 1.43 7.65
CA PHE A 88 2.10 1.57 6.58
C PHE A 88 1.64 0.85 5.31
N TYR A 89 1.94 1.48 4.17
CA TYR A 89 1.86 0.87 2.85
C TYR A 89 3.23 0.26 2.52
N GLU A 90 3.38 -1.04 2.75
CA GLU A 90 4.59 -1.77 2.34
C GLU A 90 4.66 -1.81 0.81
N THR A 91 5.62 -1.08 0.25
CA THR A 91 5.75 -0.90 -1.20
C THR A 91 6.52 -2.02 -1.86
N TRP A 92 6.63 -1.95 -3.19
CA TRP A 92 7.41 -2.88 -4.00
C TRP A 92 8.73 -2.26 -4.46
N THR A 93 9.70 -3.12 -4.76
CA THR A 93 10.94 -2.76 -5.45
C THR A 93 10.67 -2.42 -6.92
N ARG A 94 11.61 -1.70 -7.55
CA ARG A 94 11.56 -1.49 -9.01
C ARG A 94 11.82 -2.80 -9.75
N GLU A 95 11.22 -2.95 -10.92
CA GLU A 95 11.22 -4.19 -11.71
C GLU A 95 12.63 -4.73 -12.00
N ARG A 96 13.60 -3.84 -12.24
CA ARG A 96 14.97 -4.22 -12.60
C ARG A 96 15.87 -4.57 -11.42
N ILE A 97 15.38 -4.40 -10.19
CA ILE A 97 16.15 -4.67 -8.97
C ILE A 97 15.32 -5.49 -7.96
N PRO A 98 14.78 -6.66 -8.38
CA PRO A 98 13.91 -7.48 -7.54
C PRO A 98 14.56 -7.92 -6.23
N GLN A 99 15.89 -8.01 -6.18
CA GLN A 99 16.66 -8.44 -5.02
C GLN A 99 16.48 -7.55 -3.77
N PHE A 100 15.98 -6.32 -3.90
CA PHE A 100 15.77 -5.43 -2.75
C PHE A 100 14.38 -5.52 -2.11
N GLN A 101 13.46 -6.35 -2.63
CA GLN A 101 12.11 -6.47 -2.05
C GLN A 101 12.19 -6.81 -0.55
N LYS A 102 13.02 -7.80 -0.20
CA LYS A 102 13.28 -8.20 1.20
C LYS A 102 13.68 -7.01 2.08
N THR A 103 14.63 -6.17 1.63
CA THR A 103 15.09 -4.99 2.38
C THR A 103 13.96 -3.97 2.60
N ILE A 104 13.14 -3.72 1.56
CA ILE A 104 11.98 -2.82 1.68
C ILE A 104 11.00 -3.37 2.72
N THR A 105 10.65 -4.65 2.59
CA THR A 105 9.71 -5.34 3.48
C THR A 105 10.19 -5.29 4.93
N GLU A 106 11.45 -5.64 5.22
CA GLU A 106 12.04 -5.59 6.57
C GLU A 106 11.94 -4.20 7.21
N MET A 107 12.20 -3.14 6.45
CA MET A 107 12.13 -1.77 6.95
C MET A 107 10.70 -1.36 7.32
N TYR A 108 9.72 -1.72 6.50
CA TYR A 108 8.32 -1.45 6.80
C TYR A 108 7.82 -2.28 8.00
N TYR A 109 8.23 -3.54 8.14
CA TYR A 109 7.93 -4.34 9.34
C TYR A 109 8.55 -3.73 10.60
N LYS A 110 9.80 -3.26 10.52
CA LYS A 110 10.47 -2.57 11.62
C LYS A 110 9.70 -1.31 12.02
N ALA A 111 9.36 -0.45 11.06
CA ALA A 111 8.59 0.76 11.31
C ALA A 111 7.20 0.46 11.93
N ALA A 112 6.49 -0.55 11.41
CA ALA A 112 5.19 -0.96 11.92
C ALA A 112 5.27 -1.48 13.37
N LYS A 113 6.26 -2.34 13.64
CA LYS A 113 6.48 -2.94 14.97
C LYS A 113 6.89 -1.90 16.01
N GLU A 114 7.86 -1.04 15.69
CA GLU A 114 8.37 -0.03 16.62
C GLU A 114 7.32 1.01 17.00
N ASN A 115 6.32 1.21 16.13
CA ASN A 115 5.29 2.24 16.32
C ASN A 115 3.92 1.68 16.66
N ASP A 116 3.76 0.36 16.85
CA ASP A 116 2.46 -0.29 17.06
C ASP A 116 1.44 0.21 16.01
N ALA A 117 1.80 0.03 14.75
CA ALA A 117 1.06 0.44 13.57
C ALA A 117 0.72 -0.77 12.71
N GLY A 118 -0.37 -0.69 11.95
CA GLY A 118 -0.74 -1.74 11.01
C GLY A 118 0.10 -1.71 9.72
N LEU A 119 -0.03 -2.75 8.89
CA LEU A 119 0.77 -2.91 7.68
C LEU A 119 -0.05 -3.51 6.55
N VAL A 120 -0.09 -2.83 5.41
CA VAL A 120 -0.67 -3.36 4.16
C VAL A 120 0.46 -3.89 3.28
N LYS A 121 0.52 -5.23 3.15
CA LYS A 121 1.64 -6.01 2.58
C LYS A 121 1.62 -6.11 1.05
N VAL A 122 1.75 -4.99 0.35
CA VAL A 122 1.59 -4.97 -1.12
C VAL A 122 2.82 -5.47 -1.87
N GLY A 123 4.02 -5.16 -1.38
CA GLY A 123 5.27 -5.70 -1.93
C GLY A 123 5.32 -7.22 -1.87
N GLU A 124 5.01 -7.80 -0.70
CA GLU A 124 4.94 -9.27 -0.52
C GLU A 124 3.90 -9.90 -1.47
N ALA A 125 2.71 -9.30 -1.58
CA ALA A 125 1.68 -9.80 -2.49
C ALA A 125 2.09 -9.75 -3.96
N ARG A 126 2.81 -8.70 -4.37
CA ARG A 126 3.35 -8.57 -5.73
C ARG A 126 4.43 -9.61 -6.00
N GLU A 127 5.33 -9.84 -5.05
CA GLU A 127 6.35 -10.89 -5.15
C GLU A 127 5.71 -12.27 -5.31
N LEU A 128 4.70 -12.60 -4.49
CA LEU A 128 3.96 -13.85 -4.62
C LEU A 128 3.24 -13.97 -5.97
N ALA A 129 2.58 -12.90 -6.42
CA ALA A 129 1.88 -12.87 -7.70
C ALA A 129 2.84 -13.14 -8.87
N LEU A 130 4.00 -12.46 -8.91
CA LEU A 130 5.01 -12.63 -9.97
C LEU A 130 5.72 -13.99 -9.87
N LYS A 131 5.86 -14.57 -8.68
CA LYS A 131 6.38 -15.93 -8.52
C LYS A 131 5.45 -16.98 -9.14
N LEU A 132 4.14 -16.79 -9.02
CA LEU A 132 3.13 -17.73 -9.54
C LEU A 132 2.81 -17.49 -11.03
N ARG A 133 2.87 -16.24 -11.47
CA ARG A 133 2.63 -15.80 -12.85
C ARG A 133 3.67 -14.76 -13.28
N PRO A 134 4.86 -15.19 -13.72
CA PRO A 134 5.96 -14.29 -14.08
C PRO A 134 5.64 -13.33 -15.24
N GLU A 135 4.65 -13.65 -16.07
CA GLU A 135 4.20 -12.84 -17.21
C GLU A 135 3.25 -11.69 -16.82
N LEU A 136 2.87 -11.56 -15.55
CA LEU A 136 1.99 -10.48 -15.10
C LEU A 136 2.65 -9.11 -15.22
N GLU A 137 2.02 -8.23 -15.98
CA GLU A 137 2.43 -6.82 -16.09
C GLU A 137 1.90 -6.02 -14.90
N LEU A 138 2.65 -6.00 -13.79
CA LEU A 138 2.31 -5.24 -12.58
C LEU A 138 2.94 -3.83 -12.54
N TYR A 139 3.76 -3.49 -13.54
CA TYR A 139 4.46 -2.21 -13.68
C TYR A 139 3.99 -1.46 -14.93
N GLN A 140 4.09 -0.13 -14.90
CA GLN A 140 4.11 0.66 -16.12
C GLN A 140 5.45 0.47 -16.85
N ALA A 141 5.57 1.00 -18.06
CA ALA A 141 6.77 0.89 -18.89
C ALA A 141 8.06 1.44 -18.24
N ASP A 142 7.93 2.24 -17.18
CA ASP A 142 9.07 2.75 -16.42
C ASP A 142 9.66 1.76 -15.39
N GLY A 143 9.00 0.61 -15.18
CA GLY A 143 9.43 -0.41 -14.23
C GLY A 143 9.33 0.02 -12.76
N SER A 144 8.59 1.09 -12.46
CA SER A 144 8.46 1.67 -11.11
C SER A 144 7.01 1.86 -10.71
N HIS A 145 6.23 2.57 -11.51
CA HIS A 145 4.82 2.85 -11.19
C HIS A 145 3.95 1.61 -11.39
N PRO A 146 2.84 1.47 -10.65
CA PRO A 146 1.97 0.32 -10.82
C PRO A 146 1.18 0.43 -12.12
N SER A 147 1.04 -0.70 -12.83
CA SER A 147 0.04 -0.84 -13.89
C SER A 147 -1.38 -0.84 -13.30
N ASN A 148 -2.39 -0.91 -14.17
CA ASN A 148 -3.78 -1.12 -13.76
C ASN A 148 -3.98 -2.38 -12.92
N LEU A 149 -3.34 -3.49 -13.30
CA LEU A 149 -3.36 -4.74 -12.55
C LEU A 149 -2.62 -4.60 -11.21
N GLY A 150 -1.45 -3.96 -11.22
CA GLY A 150 -0.70 -3.68 -10.00
C GLY A 150 -1.47 -2.82 -9.01
N ALA A 151 -2.22 -1.84 -9.50
CA ALA A 151 -3.07 -0.98 -8.70
C ALA A 151 -4.29 -1.72 -8.13
N LEU A 152 -4.90 -2.60 -8.92
CA LEU A 152 -6.02 -3.43 -8.46
C LEU A 152 -5.60 -4.39 -7.34
N LEU A 153 -4.48 -5.09 -7.48
CA LEU A 153 -3.95 -5.96 -6.44
C LEU A 153 -3.72 -5.21 -5.13
N ALA A 154 -3.10 -4.02 -5.21
CA ALA A 154 -2.90 -3.16 -4.03
C ALA A 154 -4.24 -2.76 -3.40
N ALA A 155 -5.22 -2.33 -4.21
CA ALA A 155 -6.53 -1.93 -3.71
C ALA A 155 -7.26 -3.06 -2.98
N CYS A 156 -7.20 -4.29 -3.48
CA CYS A 156 -7.78 -5.46 -2.82
C CYS A 156 -7.15 -5.73 -1.45
N LEU A 157 -5.84 -5.54 -1.29
CA LEU A 157 -5.16 -5.69 0.01
C LEU A 157 -5.58 -4.62 1.01
N PHE A 158 -5.70 -3.36 0.57
CA PHE A 158 -6.23 -2.29 1.42
C PHE A 158 -7.66 -2.57 1.89
N VAL A 159 -8.53 -3.01 0.96
CA VAL A 159 -9.91 -3.35 1.29
C VAL A 159 -9.95 -4.52 2.27
N LYS A 160 -9.17 -5.58 2.04
CA LYS A 160 -9.09 -6.69 2.97
C LYS A 160 -8.59 -6.25 4.34
N GLU A 161 -7.52 -5.48 4.43
CA GLU A 161 -6.96 -5.05 5.71
C GLU A 161 -7.97 -4.25 6.55
N PHE A 162 -8.71 -3.32 5.93
CA PHE A 162 -9.59 -2.41 6.66
C PHE A 162 -11.02 -2.87 6.84
N THR A 163 -11.53 -3.73 5.94
CA THR A 163 -12.89 -4.28 6.05
C THR A 163 -12.90 -5.68 6.67
N ASN A 164 -11.74 -6.35 6.70
CA ASN A 164 -11.59 -7.77 6.98
C ASN A 164 -12.34 -8.69 5.99
N GLU A 165 -12.86 -8.15 4.89
CA GLU A 165 -13.60 -8.86 3.85
C GLU A 165 -12.75 -8.99 2.57
N ILE A 166 -12.87 -10.13 1.90
CA ILE A 166 -12.37 -10.29 0.52
C ILE A 166 -13.63 -10.34 -0.35
N PRO A 167 -13.81 -9.41 -1.31
CA PRO A 167 -14.92 -9.49 -2.25
C PRO A 167 -14.91 -10.84 -2.99
N ASN A 168 -16.05 -11.54 -3.04
CA ASN A 168 -16.13 -12.81 -3.78
C ASN A 168 -16.10 -12.60 -5.31
N LYS A 169 -16.41 -11.38 -5.77
CA LYS A 169 -16.40 -10.97 -7.16
C LYS A 169 -16.15 -9.46 -7.23
N LEU A 170 -15.43 -9.03 -8.26
CA LEU A 170 -15.27 -7.62 -8.61
C LEU A 170 -15.69 -7.39 -10.08
N PRO A 171 -16.16 -6.19 -10.43
CA PRO A 171 -16.41 -5.85 -11.81
C PRO A 171 -15.10 -5.80 -12.61
N SER A 172 -15.17 -6.02 -13.93
CA SER A 172 -14.03 -5.82 -14.85
C SER A 172 -13.78 -4.35 -15.19
N ARG A 173 -14.68 -3.47 -14.76
CA ARG A 173 -14.67 -2.03 -15.05
C ARG A 173 -15.02 -1.27 -13.78
N PHE A 174 -14.24 -0.23 -13.48
CA PHE A 174 -14.40 0.64 -12.33
C PHE A 174 -14.53 2.07 -12.83
N THR A 175 -15.63 2.72 -12.49
CA THR A 175 -15.96 4.06 -12.99
C THR A 175 -16.13 5.06 -11.86
N ILE A 176 -15.86 6.32 -12.14
CA ILE A 176 -16.20 7.47 -11.29
C ILE A 176 -17.10 8.41 -12.07
N MET A 177 -17.88 9.23 -11.36
CA MET A 177 -18.68 10.27 -11.98
C MET A 177 -17.94 11.60 -11.89
N ASP A 178 -17.96 12.40 -12.96
CA ASP A 178 -17.43 13.76 -12.92
C ASP A 178 -18.45 14.74 -12.28
N GLY A 179 -18.14 16.04 -12.33
CA GLY A 179 -18.98 17.10 -11.74
C GLY A 179 -20.34 17.28 -12.42
N GLU A 180 -20.49 16.83 -13.66
CA GLU A 180 -21.73 16.92 -14.45
C GLU A 180 -22.51 15.59 -14.47
N GLY A 181 -21.96 14.56 -13.83
CA GLY A 181 -22.55 13.22 -13.78
C GLY A 181 -22.23 12.35 -15.00
N GLU A 182 -21.16 12.64 -15.73
CA GLU A 182 -20.64 11.74 -16.76
C GLU A 182 -19.75 10.66 -16.14
N SER A 183 -19.86 9.44 -16.67
CA SER A 183 -19.08 8.29 -16.19
C SER A 183 -17.70 8.26 -16.87
N LEU A 184 -16.65 8.23 -16.06
CA LEU A 184 -15.25 8.08 -16.47
C LEU A 184 -14.68 6.76 -15.97
N ASP A 185 -13.99 6.05 -16.85
CA ASP A 185 -13.32 4.80 -16.51
C ASP A 185 -12.02 5.07 -15.75
N LEU A 186 -11.98 4.61 -14.50
CA LEU A 186 -10.76 4.58 -13.71
C LEU A 186 -9.93 3.34 -14.07
N LEU A 187 -10.60 2.21 -14.29
CA LEU A 187 -10.05 0.98 -14.84
C LEU A 187 -11.10 0.37 -15.77
N ASP A 188 -10.68 -0.16 -16.92
CA ASP A 188 -11.57 -0.86 -17.84
C ASP A 188 -10.93 -2.15 -18.35
N PHE A 189 -11.77 -3.08 -18.82
CA PHE A 189 -11.39 -4.34 -19.46
C PHE A 189 -10.44 -5.24 -18.64
N ILE A 190 -10.53 -5.22 -17.31
CA ILE A 190 -9.73 -6.14 -16.48
C ILE A 190 -10.27 -7.56 -16.65
N ASN A 191 -9.39 -8.50 -17.00
CA ASN A 191 -9.74 -9.91 -17.16
C ASN A 191 -10.22 -10.50 -15.82
N GLN A 192 -11.36 -11.20 -15.85
CA GLN A 192 -11.95 -11.82 -14.66
C GLN A 192 -11.06 -12.90 -14.02
N LEU A 193 -10.20 -13.55 -14.82
CA LEU A 193 -9.22 -14.51 -14.30
C LEU A 193 -8.10 -13.82 -13.52
N ASP A 194 -7.66 -12.62 -13.95
CA ASP A 194 -6.69 -11.82 -13.19
C ASP A 194 -7.29 -11.32 -11.88
N ILE A 195 -8.56 -10.89 -11.90
CA ILE A 195 -9.31 -10.53 -10.68
C ILE A 195 -9.35 -11.72 -9.71
N SER A 196 -9.76 -12.90 -10.21
CA SER A 196 -9.90 -14.10 -9.40
C SER A 196 -8.55 -14.53 -8.80
N PHE A 197 -7.49 -14.45 -9.61
CA PHE A 197 -6.13 -14.69 -9.16
C PHE A 197 -5.70 -13.72 -8.05
N PHE A 198 -5.94 -12.41 -8.20
CA PHE A 198 -5.59 -11.43 -7.18
C PHE A 198 -6.35 -11.61 -5.86
N LEU A 199 -7.62 -12.04 -5.91
CA LEU A 199 -8.38 -12.34 -4.69
C LEU A 199 -7.80 -13.54 -3.93
N GLU A 200 -7.29 -14.56 -4.62
CA GLU A 200 -6.58 -15.68 -3.99
C GLU A 200 -5.21 -15.26 -3.43
N ILE A 201 -4.47 -14.39 -4.13
CA ILE A 201 -3.23 -13.79 -3.59
C ILE A 201 -3.51 -13.03 -2.29
N VAL A 202 -4.54 -12.19 -2.28
CA VAL A 202 -4.94 -11.42 -1.09
C VAL A 202 -5.30 -12.34 0.07
N LYS A 203 -5.99 -13.45 -0.21
CA LYS A 203 -6.36 -14.46 0.78
C LYS A 203 -5.13 -15.13 1.40
N GLU A 204 -4.18 -15.56 0.56
CA GLU A 204 -2.93 -16.19 1.00
C GLU A 204 -2.08 -15.24 1.87
N ILE A 205 -1.93 -13.98 1.45
CA ILE A 205 -1.21 -12.95 2.21
C ILE A 205 -1.89 -12.66 3.55
N SER A 206 -3.23 -12.71 3.60
CA SER A 206 -4.01 -12.46 4.82
C SER A 206 -3.94 -13.62 5.82
N THR A 207 -3.79 -14.86 5.37
CA THR A 207 -3.68 -16.05 6.24
C THR A 207 -2.27 -16.22 6.81
N ASN A 208 -1.25 -15.77 6.07
CA ASN A 208 0.14 -15.79 6.51
C ASN A 208 0.43 -14.63 7.47
N LYS A 209 -0.18 -14.67 8.66
CA LYS A 209 0.00 -13.63 9.70
C LYS A 209 1.42 -13.55 10.29
N MET A 210 2.36 -14.43 9.94
CA MET A 210 3.70 -14.44 10.55
C MET A 210 4.74 -15.27 9.77
N ALA A 211 4.72 -15.27 8.43
CA ALA A 211 5.58 -16.15 7.64
C ALA A 211 6.50 -15.44 6.64
N ILE A 212 7.31 -14.50 7.13
CA ILE A 212 8.73 -14.52 6.80
C ILE A 212 9.46 -14.38 8.14
N LYS A 213 9.72 -15.52 8.80
CA LYS A 213 10.88 -15.57 9.69
C LYS A 213 12.06 -15.31 8.78
N TYR A 214 12.60 -14.10 8.82
CA TYR A 214 13.97 -13.90 8.39
C TYR A 214 14.80 -14.73 9.36
N ASP A 215 15.15 -15.94 8.94
CA ASP A 215 15.97 -16.84 9.73
C ASP A 215 17.24 -16.08 10.14
N ASP A 216 17.46 -15.98 11.44
CA ASP A 216 18.74 -15.68 12.06
C ASP A 216 19.74 -16.77 11.62
N GLU A 217 20.31 -16.64 10.43
CA GLU A 217 21.44 -17.46 9.97
C GLU A 217 22.79 -17.01 10.56
N GLU A 218 22.80 -16.09 11.52
CA GLU A 218 24.04 -15.58 12.13
C GLU A 218 24.45 -16.25 13.46
N ASN A 219 23.71 -17.26 13.94
CA ASN A 219 24.05 -17.98 15.18
C ASN A 219 24.32 -19.49 15.04
N ARG A 220 24.70 -19.94 13.84
CA ARG A 220 25.33 -21.26 13.66
C ARG A 220 26.77 -21.11 13.18
N ASN A 221 27.59 -20.39 13.95
CA ASN A 221 29.06 -20.46 13.92
C ASN A 221 29.64 -19.65 15.10
N LYS A 222 29.34 -20.07 16.34
CA LYS A 222 30.14 -19.77 17.53
C LYS A 222 30.14 -21.00 18.44
#